data_AF-A0A968MBD9-F1
#
_entry.id   AF-A0A968MBD9-F1
#
_cell.length_a   1.000
_cell.length_b   1.000
_cell.length_c   1.000
_cell.angle_alpha   90.00
_cell.angle_beta   90.00
_cell.angle_gamma   90.00
#
_symmetry.space_group_name_H-M   'P 1'
#
loop_
_entity.id
_entity.type
_entity.pdbx_description
1 polymer ?
#
loop_
_entity_poly.entity_id
_entity_poly.type
_entity_poly.pdbx_seq_one_letter_code
_entity_poly.pdbx_strand_id
1 'polypeptide(L)' 'MNTLAYDWGTIKILSEKAVTGGESMSFGMVVLAPGKGHDRHNHPGSDEIFFYDVGR' A
#
# COMPACT_ATOMS: atom_id res chain seq x y z
N MET A 1 -2.94 -12.44 -5.64
CA MET A 1 -2.54 -11.02 -5.63
C MET A 1 -3.78 -10.18 -5.84
N ASN A 2 -4.20 -9.46 -4.81
CA ASN A 2 -5.43 -8.67 -4.82
C ASN A 2 -5.11 -7.21 -5.21
N THR A 3 -5.90 -6.64 -6.13
CA THR A 3 -5.84 -5.20 -6.46
C THR A 3 -7.09 -4.54 -5.92
N LEU A 4 -6.90 -3.55 -5.05
CA LEU A 4 -7.94 -2.70 -4.52
C LEU A 4 -7.97 -1.40 -5.34
N ALA A 5 -9.14 -1.04 -5.86
CA ALA A 5 -9.33 0.16 -6.66
C ALA A 5 -10.16 1.19 -5.90
N TYR A 6 -9.68 2.43 -5.91
CA TYR A 6 -10.30 3.59 -5.28
C TYR A 6 -10.36 4.74 -6.30
N ASP A 7 -11.13 5.78 -5.99
CA ASP A 7 -11.24 6.99 -6.82
C ASP A 7 -9.92 7.79 -6.88
N TRP A 8 -9.08 7.68 -5.85
CA TRP A 8 -7.77 8.33 -5.76
C TRP A 8 -6.61 7.48 -6.29
N GLY A 9 -6.80 6.20 -6.59
CA GLY A 9 -5.70 5.32 -7.02
C GLY A 9 -5.96 3.83 -6.82
N THR A 10 -4.89 3.04 -6.88
CA THR A 10 -4.94 1.59 -6.67
C THR A 10 -3.90 1.13 -5.66
N ILE A 11 -4.24 0.09 -4.90
CA ILE A 11 -3.31 -0.63 -4.03
C ILE A 11 -3.20 -2.07 -4.53
N LYS A 12 -1.98 -2.56 -4.68
CA LYS A 12 -1.69 -3.98 -4.93
C LYS A 12 -0.99 -4.55 -3.70
N ILE A 13 -1.62 -5.52 -3.04
CA ILE A 13 -0.99 -6.25 -1.94
C ILE A 13 -0.08 -7.33 -2.51
N LEU A 14 1.21 -7.25 -2.15
CA LEU A 14 2.28 -8.08 -2.71
C LEU A 14 2.82 -9.09 -1.70
N SER A 15 2.73 -8.80 -0.40
CA SER A 15 2.98 -9.78 0.68
C SER A 15 1.73 -9.94 1.53
N GLU A 16 1.13 -11.12 1.44
CA GLU A 16 0.00 -11.54 2.27
C GLU A 16 0.39 -12.81 3.02
N LYS A 17 0.03 -12.90 4.30
CA LYS A 17 0.37 -14.05 5.17
C LYS A 17 -0.02 -15.39 4.53
N ALA A 18 -1.18 -15.46 3.89
CA ALA A 18 -1.67 -16.68 3.22
C ALA A 18 -0.80 -17.14 2.04
N VAL A 19 0.01 -16.24 1.46
CA VAL A 19 0.88 -16.52 0.30
C VAL A 19 2.34 -16.66 0.72
N THR A 20 2.84 -15.77 1.58
CA THR A 20 4.26 -15.69 1.92
C THR A 20 4.60 -16.30 3.28
N GLY A 21 3.60 -16.55 4.14
CA GLY A 21 3.81 -16.94 5.53
C GLY A 21 4.38 -15.84 6.43
N GLY A 22 4.58 -14.63 5.90
CA GLY A 22 5.11 -13.50 6.67
C GLY A 22 4.16 -13.05 7.76
N GLU A 23 4.68 -12.85 8.98
CA GLU A 23 3.86 -12.48 10.15
C GLU A 23 4.11 -11.06 10.65
N SER A 24 5.24 -10.46 10.31
CA SER A 24 5.68 -9.16 10.85
C SER A 24 5.72 -8.04 9.82
N MET A 25 5.49 -8.33 8.53
CA MET A 25 5.56 -7.34 7.46
C MET A 25 4.55 -7.62 6.34
N SER A 26 3.73 -6.62 6.05
CA SER A 26 2.97 -6.51 4.81
C SER A 26 3.70 -5.60 3.82
N PHE A 27 3.56 -5.88 2.52
CA PHE A 27 4.15 -5.07 1.46
C PHE A 27 3.13 -4.89 0.34
N GLY A 28 3.10 -3.69 -0.23
CA GLY A 28 2.21 -3.37 -1.34
C GLY A 28 2.75 -2.23 -2.19
N MET A 29 2.19 -2.12 -3.39
CA MET A 29 2.43 -1.02 -4.31
C MET A 29 1.20 -0.13 -4.33
N VAL A 30 1.41 1.18 -4.16
CA VAL A 30 0.37 2.19 -4.28
C VAL A 30 0.63 3.01 -5.54
N VAL A 31 -0.37 3.12 -6.41
CA VAL A 31 -0.34 4.02 -7.57
C VAL A 31 -1.41 5.07 -7.38
N LEU A 32 -1.00 6.32 -7.20
CA LEU A 32 -1.89 7.46 -7.03
C LEU A 32 -2.30 8.02 -8.40
N ALA A 33 -3.57 8.42 -8.51
CA ALA A 33 -4.01 9.27 -9.61
C ALA A 33 -3.40 10.69 -9.46
N PRO A 34 -3.13 11.41 -10.57
CA PRO A 34 -2.53 12.73 -10.50
C PRO A 34 -3.31 13.71 -9.61
N GLY A 35 -2.63 14.34 -8.65
CA GLY A 35 -3.23 15.30 -7.72
C GLY A 35 -4.18 14.70 -6.68
N LYS A 36 -4.21 13.38 -6.53
CA LYS A 36 -5.05 12.67 -5.56
C LYS A 36 -4.21 11.98 -4.49
N GLY A 37 -4.87 11.68 -3.38
CA GLY A 37 -4.33 10.93 -2.25
C GLY A 37 -5.47 10.33 -1.44
N HIS A 38 -5.18 9.33 -0.62
CA HIS A 38 -6.14 8.80 0.34
C HIS A 38 -6.21 9.69 1.59
N ASP A 39 -7.27 9.52 2.38
CA ASP A 39 -7.40 10.21 3.65
C ASP A 39 -6.29 9.80 4.63
N ARG A 40 -5.82 10.76 5.43
CA ARG A 40 -4.81 10.50 6.44
C ARG A 40 -5.32 9.45 7.43
N HIS A 41 -4.50 8.44 7.68
CA HIS A 41 -4.68 7.48 8.76
C HIS A 41 -3.31 7.18 9.38
N ASN A 42 -3.32 6.59 10.58
CA ASN A 42 -2.13 6.10 11.25
C ASN A 42 -2.31 4.60 11.50
N HIS A 43 -1.20 3.88 11.69
CA HIS A 43 -1.21 2.45 11.97
C HIS A 43 -0.74 2.23 13.41
N PRO A 44 -1.65 2.10 14.39
CA PRO A 44 -1.26 1.89 15.78
C PRO A 44 -0.49 0.57 15.94
N GLY A 45 0.70 0.64 16.55
CA GLY A 45 1.53 -0.55 16.81
C GLY A 45 2.31 -1.04 15.59
N SER A 46 2.44 -0.25 14.53
CA SER A 46 3.26 -0.59 13.36
C SER A 46 3.95 0.64 12.80
N ASP A 47 5.17 0.47 12.34
CA ASP A 47 5.88 1.49 11.56
C ASP A 47 5.50 1.35 10.08
N GLU A 48 5.42 2.48 9.39
CA GLU A 48 5.15 2.54 7.96
C GLU A 48 6.34 3.19 7.23
N ILE A 49 6.82 2.53 6.18
CA ILE A 49 7.93 3.01 5.35
C ILE A 49 7.43 3.13 3.92
N PHE A 50 7.58 4.33 3.35
CA PHE A 50 7.30 4.57 1.94
C PHE A 50 8.60 4.62 1.15
N PHE A 51 8.62 3.84 0.06
CA PHE A 51 9.63 4.00 -0.99
C PHE A 51 8.96 4.63 -2.21
N TYR A 52 9.48 5.77 -2.64
CA TYR A 52 9.00 6.47 -3.81
C TYR A 52 9.85 6.09 -5.03
N ASP A 53 9.21 5.49 -6.03
CA ASP A 53 9.88 5.01 -7.24
C ASP A 53 9.93 6.10 -8.33
N VAL A 54 8.76 6.51 -8.83
CA VAL A 54 8.67 7.48 -9.94
C VAL A 54 7.37 8.29 -9.88
N GLY A 55 7.45 9.55 -10.32
CA GLY A 55 6.33 10.49 -10.43
C GLY A 55 6.81 11.92 -10.18
N ARG A 56 5.88 12.88 -10.15
CA ARG A 56 6.19 14.28 -9.83
C ARG A 56 5.10 14.90 -8.96
#